data_AF-A0A101HWY6-F1
#
_entry.id   AF-A0A101HWY6-F1
#
_cell.length_a   1.000
_cell.length_b   1.000
_cell.length_c   1.000
_cell.angle_alpha   90.00
_cell.angle_beta   90.00
_cell.angle_gamma   90.00
#
_symmetry.space_group_name_H-M   'P 1'
#
loop_
_entity.id
_entity.type
_entity.pdbx_description
1 polymer ?
#
loop_
_entity_poly.entity_id
_entity_poly.type
_entity_poly.pdbx_seq_one_letter_code
_entity_poly.pdbx_strand_id
1 'polypeptide(L)'
;MLLELLGDNPLARNLAELGIGTNKKARVTGVILEDEKIYSTVHIALGSNDTFGGTVAAGIHLDGVIKSPELYIDGKLIVSGGEILS
;
A
#
# COMPACT_ATOMS: atom_id res chain seq x y z
N MET A 1 -8.05 -0.49 17.75
CA MET A 1 -6.76 -0.07 17.14
C MET A 1 -6.82 0.09 15.61
N LEU A 2 -7.04 -0.94 14.76
CA LEU A 2 -7.22 -0.71 13.29
C LEU A 2 -8.67 -0.42 12.91
N LEU A 3 -9.61 -1.26 13.35
CA LEU A 3 -11.04 -1.10 13.04
C LEU A 3 -11.60 0.24 13.55
N GLU A 4 -11.05 0.76 14.64
CA GLU A 4 -11.40 2.08 15.17
C GLU A 4 -10.93 3.22 14.24
N LEU A 5 -9.74 3.09 13.62
CA LEU A 5 -9.26 4.09 12.64
C LEU A 5 -10.14 4.11 11.39
N LEU A 6 -10.59 2.94 10.93
CA LEU A 6 -11.50 2.83 9.80
C LEU A 6 -12.92 3.29 10.13
N GLY A 7 -13.32 3.17 11.40
CA GLY A 7 -14.64 3.53 11.89
C GLY A 7 -15.78 2.73 11.23
N ASP A 8 -16.97 3.32 11.31
CA ASP A 8 -18.22 2.69 10.86
C ASP A 8 -18.57 3.02 9.41
N ASN A 9 -17.86 3.94 8.76
CA ASN A 9 -18.05 4.23 7.34
C ASN A 9 -17.69 2.98 6.52
N PRO A 10 -18.65 2.34 5.81
CA PRO A 10 -18.34 1.16 5.02
C PRO A 10 -17.32 1.46 3.90
N LEU A 11 -17.28 2.69 3.39
CA LEU A 11 -16.32 3.10 2.36
C LEU A 11 -14.88 3.11 2.86
N ALA A 12 -14.64 3.24 4.17
CA ALA A 12 -13.29 3.21 4.74
C ALA A 12 -12.58 1.86 4.54
N ARG A 13 -13.31 0.79 4.23
CA ARG A 13 -12.77 -0.56 3.96
C ARG A 13 -12.49 -0.81 2.48
N ASN A 14 -12.69 0.19 1.62
CA ASN A 14 -12.35 0.11 0.19
C ASN A 14 -10.84 -0.07 0.01
N LEU A 15 -10.41 -0.96 -0.89
CA LEU A 15 -9.00 -1.05 -1.30
C LEU A 15 -8.69 0.10 -2.27
N ALA A 16 -7.91 1.06 -1.80
CA ALA A 16 -7.72 2.35 -2.46
C ALA A 16 -6.48 2.41 -3.35
N GLU A 17 -5.40 1.75 -2.93
CA GLU A 17 -4.10 1.79 -3.61
C GLU A 17 -3.40 0.44 -3.51
N LEU A 18 -2.63 0.12 -4.55
CA LEU A 18 -1.57 -0.89 -4.55
C LEU A 18 -0.33 -0.23 -5.11
N GLY A 19 0.79 -0.31 -4.40
CA GLY A 19 2.07 0.18 -4.89
C GLY A 19 3.25 -0.71 -4.53
N ILE A 20 4.35 -0.52 -5.27
CA ILE A 20 5.61 -1.21 -5.10
C ILE A 20 6.68 -0.16 -4.77
N GLY A 21 7.37 -0.36 -3.66
CA GLY A 21 8.49 0.50 -3.29
C GLY A 21 9.70 0.24 -4.19
N THR A 22 10.28 1.31 -4.74
CA THR A 22 11.36 1.25 -5.75
C THR A 22 12.63 1.97 -5.32
N ASN A 23 12.65 2.59 -4.14
CA ASN A 23 13.77 3.38 -3.66
C ASN A 23 14.73 2.53 -2.81
N LYS A 24 15.90 2.21 -3.36
CA LYS A 24 16.96 1.45 -2.68
C LYS A 24 17.60 2.18 -1.48
N LYS A 25 17.34 3.49 -1.33
CA LYS A 25 17.87 4.32 -0.23
C LYS A 25 16.86 4.54 0.89
N ALA A 26 15.58 4.24 0.65
CA ALA A 26 14.56 4.34 1.67
C ALA A 26 14.73 3.22 2.70
N ARG A 27 14.39 3.52 3.95
CA ARG A 27 14.49 2.60 5.09
C ARG A 27 13.27 2.77 5.97
N VAL A 28 13.11 1.86 6.93
CA VAL A 28 12.03 1.95 7.91
C VAL A 28 12.34 3.11 8.85
N THR A 29 11.46 4.10 8.87
CA THR A 29 11.56 5.32 9.66
C THR A 29 10.35 5.53 10.58
N GLY A 30 9.24 4.83 10.33
CA GLY A 30 7.95 5.13 10.95
C GLY A 30 7.22 6.31 10.31
N VAL A 31 7.82 6.93 9.27
CA VAL A 31 7.17 7.93 8.44
C VAL A 31 6.69 7.26 7.17
N ILE A 32 5.37 7.17 7.02
CA ILE A 32 4.74 6.39 5.96
C ILE A 32 5.25 6.76 4.55
N LEU A 33 5.49 8.05 4.31
CA LEU A 33 5.97 8.57 3.04
C LEU A 33 7.35 8.01 2.62
N GLU A 34 8.23 7.67 3.56
CA GLU A 34 9.49 6.99 3.24
C GLU A 34 9.30 5.46 3.23
N ASP A 35 8.54 4.94 4.20
CA ASP A 35 8.37 3.51 4.42
C ASP A 35 7.69 2.80 3.24
N GLU A 36 6.73 3.46 2.57
CA GLU A 36 6.06 2.93 1.37
C GLU A 36 6.97 2.90 0.13
N LYS A 37 8.09 3.62 0.16
CA LYS A 37 9.02 3.72 -0.99
C LYS A 37 10.16 2.70 -0.92
N ILE A 38 10.32 1.98 0.19
CA ILE A 38 11.41 1.02 0.40
C ILE A 38 11.47 0.01 -0.74
N TYR A 39 12.66 -0.17 -1.34
CA TYR A 39 12.83 -1.11 -2.45
C TYR A 39 12.30 -2.52 -2.10
N SER A 40 11.51 -3.07 -3.02
CA SER A 40 10.91 -4.41 -2.92
C SER A 40 9.87 -4.57 -1.79
N THR A 41 9.38 -3.50 -1.19
CA THR A 41 8.14 -3.58 -0.39
C THR A 41 6.92 -3.43 -1.29
N VAL A 42 5.77 -3.86 -0.77
CA VAL A 42 4.46 -3.56 -1.34
C VAL A 42 3.69 -2.77 -0.30
N HIS A 43 2.92 -1.78 -0.72
CA HIS A 43 1.95 -1.14 0.14
C HIS A 43 0.56 -1.23 -0.45
N ILE A 44 -0.42 -1.30 0.44
CA ILE A 44 -1.84 -1.19 0.11
C ILE A 44 -2.44 -0.08 0.95
N ALA A 45 -3.42 0.62 0.41
CA ALA A 45 -4.17 1.61 1.17
C ALA A 45 -5.65 1.22 1.30
N LEU A 46 -6.26 1.58 2.43
CA LEU A 46 -7.70 1.51 2.64
C LEU A 46 -8.33 2.90 2.65
N GLY A 47 -9.53 3.03 2.09
CA GLY A 47 -10.34 4.23 2.12
C GLY A 47 -10.45 4.94 0.76
N SER A 48 -10.06 6.21 0.71
CA SER A 48 -10.35 7.12 -0.40
C SER A 48 -9.37 6.90 -1.56
N ASN A 49 -9.91 6.82 -2.78
CA ASN A 49 -9.14 6.72 -4.02
C ASN A 49 -9.55 7.76 -5.07
N ASP A 50 -10.41 8.72 -4.71
CA ASP A 50 -10.89 9.81 -5.55
C ASP A 50 -9.78 10.79 -5.99
N THR A 51 -8.65 10.82 -5.28
CA THR A 51 -7.44 11.56 -5.68
C THR A 51 -6.46 10.73 -6.52
N PHE A 52 -6.71 9.43 -6.66
CA PHE A 52 -5.85 8.46 -7.37
C PHE A 52 -6.49 7.93 -8.67
N GLY A 53 -7.59 8.55 -9.10
CA GLY A 53 -8.33 8.17 -10.32
C GLY A 53 -9.51 7.23 -10.11
N GLY A 54 -9.81 6.86 -8.85
CA GLY A 54 -11.05 6.18 -8.47
C GLY A 54 -12.21 7.15 -8.20
N THR A 55 -13.27 6.64 -7.58
CA THR A 55 -14.51 7.40 -7.30
C THR A 55 -14.96 7.33 -5.85
N VAL A 56 -14.20 6.66 -4.98
CA VAL A 56 -14.54 6.47 -3.57
C VAL A 56 -13.91 7.57 -2.74
N ALA A 57 -14.74 8.41 -2.12
CA ALA A 57 -14.34 9.39 -1.12
C ALA A 57 -14.80 8.89 0.27
N ALA A 58 -13.88 8.26 1.02
CA ALA A 58 -14.18 7.68 2.33
C ALA A 58 -13.87 8.61 3.51
N GLY A 59 -13.16 9.72 3.26
CA GLY A 59 -12.68 10.66 4.29
C GLY A 59 -11.45 10.18 5.07
N ILE A 60 -10.91 9.01 4.72
CA ILE A 60 -9.68 8.43 5.24
C ILE A 60 -8.88 7.80 4.11
N HIS A 61 -7.56 7.77 4.25
CA HIS A 61 -6.65 6.99 3.43
C HIS A 61 -5.58 6.42 4.37
N LEU A 62 -5.53 5.10 4.50
CA LEU A 62 -4.70 4.41 5.49
C LEU A 62 -3.80 3.39 4.80
N ASP A 63 -2.51 3.70 4.76
CA ASP A 63 -1.48 2.85 4.18
C ASP A 63 -0.98 1.76 5.12
N GLY A 64 -0.77 0.57 4.56
CA GLY A 64 -0.11 -0.55 5.19
C GLY A 64 1.03 -1.05 4.32
N VAL A 65 2.24 -1.13 4.89
CA VAL A 65 3.44 -1.60 4.20
C VAL A 65 3.72 -3.07 4.54
N ILE A 66 3.87 -3.89 3.51
CA ILE A 66 4.22 -5.31 3.58
C ILE A 66 5.71 -5.46 3.27
N LYS A 67 6.46 -5.95 4.25
CA LYS A 67 7.87 -6.31 4.08
C LYS A 67 7.99 -7.71 3.51
N SER A 68 8.92 -7.90 2.58
CA SER A 68 9.19 -9.19 1.93
C SER A 68 7.91 -9.86 1.34
N PRO A 69 7.14 -9.16 0.50
CA PRO A 69 5.95 -9.72 -0.11
C PRO A 69 6.30 -10.72 -1.22
N GLU A 70 5.34 -11.57 -1.56
CA GLU A 70 5.22 -12.11 -2.90
C GLU A 70 4.08 -11.37 -3.61
N LEU A 71 4.39 -10.64 -4.69
CA LEU A 71 3.38 -9.96 -5.50
C LEU A 71 3.26 -10.63 -6.86
N TYR A 72 2.04 -11.09 -7.16
CA TYR A 72 1.67 -11.62 -8.46
C TYR A 72 0.78 -10.61 -9.19
N ILE A 73 1.09 -10.30 -10.44
CA ILE A 73 0.25 -9.52 -11.35
C ILE A 73 -0.04 -10.39 -12.56
N ASP A 74 -1.32 -10.61 -12.85
CA ASP A 74 -1.78 -11.47 -13.95
C ASP A 74 -1.14 -12.87 -13.95
N GLY A 75 -0.91 -13.41 -12.75
CA GLY A 75 -0.28 -14.72 -12.54
C GLY A 75 1.25 -14.74 -12.66
N LYS A 76 1.90 -13.62 -12.99
CA LYS A 76 3.37 -13.50 -13.01
C LYS A 76 3.87 -12.97 -11.67
N LEU A 77 4.88 -13.63 -11.09
CA LEU A 77 5.57 -13.15 -9.90
C LEU A 77 6.44 -11.93 -10.27
N ILE A 78 6.14 -10.77 -9.68
CA ILE A 78 6.81 -9.49 -9.98
C ILE A 78 7.68 -9.00 -8.82
N VAL A 79 7.37 -9.36 -7.57
CA VAL A 79 8.18 -9.03 -6.39
C VAL A 79 8.30 -10.27 -5.53
N SER A 80 9.52 -10.64 -5.16
CA SER A 80 9.80 -11.72 -4.20
C SER A 80 11.22 -11.64 -3.67
N GLY A 81 11.44 -12.13 -2.44
CA GLY A 81 12.78 -12.31 -1.90
C GLY A 81 13.61 -11.03 -1.76
N GLY A 82 12.98 -9.86 -1.70
CA GLY A 82 13.67 -8.56 -1.64
C GLY A 82 14.08 -8.00 -3.01
N GLU A 83 13.58 -8.59 -4.11
CA GLU A 83 13.82 -8.12 -5.46
C GLU A 83 12.53 -7.87 -6.26
N ILE A 84 12.64 -6.94 -7.22
CA ILE A 84 11.64 -6.71 -8.26
C ILE A 84 12.10 -7.49 -9.50
N LEU A 85 11.29 -8.46 -9.93
CA LEU A 85 11.63 -9.49 -10.91
C LEU A 85 11.15 -9.18 -12.34
N SER A 86 10.69 -7.94 -12.60
CA SER A 86 9.92 -7.55 -13.80
C SER A 86 10.46 -8.14 -15.11
#